data_AF-A0A067LQP9-F1
#
_entry.id   AF-A0A067LQP9-F1
#
_cell.length_a   1.000
_cell.length_b   1.000
_cell.length_c   1.000
_cell.angle_alpha   90.00
_cell.angle_beta   90.00
_cell.angle_gamma   90.00
#
_symmetry.space_group_name_H-M   'P 1'
#
loop_
_entity.id
_entity.type
_entity.pdbx_description
1 polymer ?
#
loop_
_entity_poly.entity_id
_entity_poly.type
_entity_poly.pdbx_seq_one_letter_code
_entity_poly.pdbx_strand_id
1 'polypeptide(L)'
;MTFQELAHRAAAFMGVDGGAVVEHADALHPTYPSEYHGVKGRSVPIEVEGGYPRAVVRARVAEPKLGSLGETHSSTIATDPPDAMEGVIVAKAKACSRCGDSGWLLPCQTQGCPHAWCFKKSNGILGCLPEKQLPAGFKFTCPPCLGVKKLPTPYPTLGELGLAQIHPTTIAPLLVHTMRYDGEASTYPRDHLMLQFKEEYLRCPELLHLCDIEMKRGASQVTKLQKRVNPAISWAAALHQPFDYLAFIDTHSCDQTGELCYSTDPDGYGLTAPLAQLLRSYGGVRLATALAQSSGLKGLVLLTCGSAFTNAQHYAGIMEVMRTYVFLLDLPDSPAHASRCRSQFDFILGFSGDIIIPRFWMPAITAFLVRTFHRHRSKIDLAFYSSFCTGAMPLTTSPAVLMLRRGKDIIATETRYSDHLRRVWGLRPPTCPKCEGGFTELKPTVGGQGHAFCMFKCPVCPFRSAYMKRPQWQTPASSHSYFFTNPFPLSPDDSLYISRNLQPATSVAPVVPGYAPPNPAPSAGHKKKKGRA
;
A
#
# COMPACT_ATOMS: atom_id res chain seq x y z
N MET A 1 -25.06 11.97 -4.94
CA MET A 1 -24.12 13.06 -4.62
C MET A 1 -23.64 13.62 -5.94
N THR A 2 -23.82 14.91 -6.18
CA THR A 2 -23.41 15.53 -7.45
C THR A 2 -21.90 15.83 -7.43
N PHE A 3 -21.29 15.96 -8.61
CA PHE A 3 -19.86 16.35 -8.72
C PHE A 3 -19.55 17.66 -7.98
N GLN A 4 -20.53 18.58 -7.93
CA GLN A 4 -20.44 19.86 -7.25
C GLN A 4 -20.35 19.71 -5.72
N GLU A 5 -21.12 18.77 -5.14
CA GLU A 5 -21.06 18.44 -3.71
C GLU A 5 -19.71 17.79 -3.33
N LEU A 6 -19.17 16.93 -4.21
CA LEU A 6 -17.87 16.30 -4.03
C LEU A 6 -16.74 17.34 -4.07
N ALA A 7 -16.79 18.27 -5.02
CA ALA A 7 -15.80 19.35 -5.16
C ALA A 7 -15.83 20.31 -3.96
N HIS A 8 -17.01 20.69 -3.46
CA HIS A 8 -17.14 21.52 -2.26
C HIS A 8 -16.58 20.84 -1.02
N ARG A 9 -16.82 19.53 -0.85
CA ARG A 9 -16.24 18.76 0.26
C ARG A 9 -14.73 18.60 0.13
N ALA A 10 -14.20 18.42 -1.08
CA ALA A 10 -12.76 18.38 -1.33
C ALA A 10 -12.09 19.75 -1.05
N ALA A 11 -12.72 20.86 -1.43
CA ALA A 11 -12.22 22.21 -1.15
C ALA A 11 -12.21 22.53 0.35
N ALA A 12 -13.28 22.18 1.07
CA ALA A 12 -13.35 22.29 2.53
C ALA A 12 -12.32 21.38 3.22
N PHE A 13 -12.05 20.20 2.67
CA PHE A 13 -11.03 19.26 3.15
C PHE A 13 -9.59 19.78 2.97
N MET A 14 -9.34 20.53 1.90
CA MET A 14 -8.03 21.14 1.63
C MET A 14 -7.79 22.47 2.39
N GLY A 15 -8.76 22.93 3.19
CA GLY A 15 -8.63 24.18 3.95
C GLY A 15 -8.59 25.43 3.08
N VAL A 16 -9.23 25.38 1.90
CA VAL A 16 -9.39 26.57 1.04
C VAL A 16 -10.69 27.26 1.48
N ASP A 17 -10.57 28.43 2.10
CA ASP A 17 -11.73 29.22 2.53
C ASP A 17 -12.60 29.58 1.32
N GLY A 18 -13.83 29.06 1.32
CA GLY A 18 -14.86 29.27 0.30
C GLY A 18 -15.44 30.67 0.38
N GLY A 19 -14.71 31.64 -0.16
CA GLY A 19 -15.10 33.05 -0.24
C GLY A 19 -14.99 33.60 -1.66
N ALA A 20 -15.65 32.98 -2.63
CA ALA A 20 -15.98 33.63 -3.90
C ALA A 20 -17.15 32.87 -4.56
N VAL A 21 -18.35 33.42 -4.42
CA VAL A 21 -19.46 33.11 -5.32
C VAL A 21 -19.08 33.68 -6.68
N VAL A 22 -18.89 32.81 -7.68
CA VAL A 22 -18.83 33.23 -9.09
C VAL A 22 -20.10 32.71 -9.74
N GLU A 23 -21.13 33.56 -9.71
CA GLU A 23 -22.14 33.57 -10.76
C GLU A 23 -21.43 34.02 -12.03
N HIS A 24 -21.12 33.07 -12.91
CA HIS A 24 -21.11 33.19 -14.38
C HIS A 24 -20.47 31.92 -14.94
N ALA A 25 -21.34 30.99 -15.33
CA ALA A 25 -21.00 30.00 -16.33
C ALA A 25 -20.90 30.72 -17.67
N ASP A 26 -19.68 30.83 -18.21
CA ASP A 26 -19.34 30.59 -19.61
C ASP A 26 -17.88 30.99 -19.88
N ALA A 27 -17.19 30.15 -20.65
CA ALA A 27 -15.89 30.37 -21.28
C ALA A 27 -14.64 30.55 -20.39
N LEU A 28 -13.95 29.43 -20.10
CA LEU A 28 -12.48 29.42 -19.99
C LEU A 28 -11.92 28.11 -20.57
N HIS A 29 -11.51 28.16 -21.85
CA HIS A 29 -10.52 27.24 -22.41
C HIS A 29 -9.12 27.64 -21.91
N PRO A 30 -8.29 26.73 -21.40
CA PRO A 30 -6.88 27.01 -21.22
C PRO A 30 -6.16 26.94 -22.57
N THR A 31 -5.69 28.10 -23.03
CA THR A 31 -4.76 28.24 -24.15
C THR A 31 -3.35 27.83 -23.72
N TYR A 32 -2.79 26.80 -24.36
CA TYR A 32 -1.35 26.58 -24.41
C TYR A 32 -0.81 27.21 -25.69
N PRO A 33 0.35 27.90 -25.67
CA PRO A 33 0.96 28.41 -26.88
C PRO A 33 1.67 27.26 -27.62
N SER A 34 1.11 26.84 -28.76
CA SER A 34 1.83 26.05 -29.76
C SER A 34 2.29 26.98 -30.88
N GLU A 35 3.54 27.42 -30.81
CA GLU A 35 4.26 27.90 -31.99
C GLU A 35 4.64 26.68 -32.83
N TYR A 36 4.05 26.54 -34.00
CA TYR A 36 4.64 26.06 -35.27
C TYR A 36 3.50 25.92 -36.29
N HIS A 37 3.30 26.98 -37.08
CA HIS A 37 2.36 26.95 -38.22
C HIS A 37 2.98 26.17 -39.38
N GLY A 38 2.20 25.19 -39.85
CA GLY A 38 2.47 24.42 -41.05
C GLY A 38 2.23 25.21 -42.34
N VAL A 39 2.90 24.72 -43.38
CA VAL A 39 2.61 24.95 -44.80
C VAL A 39 1.27 24.29 -45.16
N LYS A 40 0.43 25.02 -45.89
CA LYS A 40 -0.88 24.59 -46.40
C LYS A 40 -0.76 23.41 -47.38
N GLY A 41 -1.63 22.41 -47.25
CA GLY A 41 -1.78 21.33 -48.22
C GLY A 41 -3.17 20.70 -48.13
N ARG A 42 -3.83 20.57 -49.29
CA ARG A 42 -5.24 20.23 -49.50
C ARG A 42 -5.60 18.79 -49.13
N SER A 43 -6.86 18.59 -48.76
CA SER A 43 -7.56 17.32 -48.65
C SER A 43 -7.72 16.61 -50.00
N VAL A 44 -7.38 15.32 -50.04
CA VAL A 44 -7.76 14.35 -51.08
C VAL A 44 -8.28 13.10 -50.36
N PRO A 45 -9.45 12.54 -50.72
CA PRO A 45 -9.90 11.26 -50.19
C PRO A 45 -9.19 10.14 -50.97
N ILE A 46 -8.69 9.14 -50.25
CA ILE A 46 -8.18 7.91 -50.87
C ILE A 46 -9.00 6.74 -50.30
N GLU A 47 -9.83 6.17 -51.16
CA GLU A 47 -10.32 4.79 -51.04
C GLU A 47 -9.14 3.84 -51.27
N VAL A 48 -8.98 2.82 -50.42
CA VAL A 48 -8.12 1.66 -50.76
C VAL A 48 -8.83 0.37 -50.35
N GLU A 49 -9.29 -0.37 -51.36
CA GLU A 49 -9.56 -1.79 -51.33
C GLU A 49 -8.25 -2.61 -51.32
N GLY A 50 -8.32 -3.84 -50.77
CA GLY A 50 -7.56 -4.98 -51.34
C GLY A 50 -6.25 -5.41 -50.67
N GLY A 51 -6.31 -6.50 -49.89
CA GLY A 51 -5.75 -7.81 -50.29
C GLY A 51 -4.23 -8.08 -50.30
N TYR A 52 -3.87 -9.16 -49.57
CA TYR A 52 -2.76 -10.15 -49.77
C TYR A 52 -1.34 -9.83 -49.25
N PRO A 53 -0.45 -10.84 -49.07
CA PRO A 53 -0.62 -12.18 -48.50
C PRO A 53 0.43 -12.51 -47.40
N ARG A 54 0.20 -13.64 -46.71
CA ARG A 54 1.10 -14.26 -45.70
C ARG A 54 2.43 -14.72 -46.30
N ALA A 55 3.54 -14.35 -45.66
CA ALA A 55 4.82 -15.03 -45.81
C ALA A 55 5.10 -15.91 -44.57
N VAL A 56 5.18 -17.21 -44.78
CA VAL A 56 5.59 -18.23 -43.80
C VAL A 56 7.11 -18.40 -43.91
N VAL A 57 7.86 -17.94 -42.92
CA VAL A 57 9.29 -18.23 -42.80
C VAL A 57 9.45 -19.44 -41.89
N ARG A 58 9.73 -20.61 -42.49
CA ARG A 58 10.18 -21.81 -41.78
C ARG A 58 11.69 -21.69 -41.51
N ALA A 59 12.06 -21.37 -40.28
CA ALA A 59 13.44 -21.54 -39.81
C ALA A 59 13.57 -22.94 -39.20
N ARG A 60 14.41 -23.80 -39.81
CA ARG A 60 14.91 -25.03 -39.19
C ARG A 60 15.98 -24.63 -38.18
N VAL A 61 15.74 -24.88 -36.90
CA VAL A 61 16.78 -24.81 -35.86
C VAL A 61 17.19 -26.24 -35.53
N ALA A 62 18.48 -26.51 -35.69
CA ALA A 62 19.12 -27.77 -35.35
C ALA A 62 19.19 -27.94 -33.83
N GLU A 63 18.85 -29.13 -33.34
CA GLU A 63 19.02 -29.53 -31.95
C GLU A 63 20.50 -29.73 -31.61
N PRO A 64 21.03 -29.15 -30.52
CA PRO A 64 22.27 -29.63 -29.94
C PRO A 64 21.97 -30.74 -28.92
N LYS A 65 22.51 -31.94 -29.21
CA LYS A 65 22.73 -32.98 -28.21
C LYS A 65 23.89 -32.58 -27.32
N LEU A 66 23.69 -32.54 -26.01
CA LEU A 66 24.67 -32.68 -24.93
C LEU A 66 23.85 -32.63 -23.63
N GLY A 67 24.01 -33.42 -22.59
CA GLY A 67 25.01 -34.39 -22.16
C GLY A 67 24.69 -34.58 -20.67
N SER A 68 24.62 -35.82 -20.21
CA SER A 68 24.32 -36.14 -18.81
C SER A 68 25.33 -35.49 -17.86
N LEU A 69 24.87 -34.63 -16.95
CA LEU A 69 25.71 -34.09 -15.88
C LEU A 69 25.29 -34.69 -14.53
N GLY A 70 26.29 -35.30 -13.92
CA GLY A 70 26.29 -35.98 -12.64
C GLY A 70 25.84 -35.12 -11.46
N GLU A 71 25.48 -35.85 -10.42
CA GLU A 71 25.25 -35.43 -9.05
C GLU A 71 26.34 -34.46 -8.56
N THR A 72 25.93 -33.34 -7.97
CA THR A 72 26.87 -32.44 -7.27
C THR A 72 26.53 -32.39 -5.78
N HIS A 73 27.49 -32.89 -5.00
CA HIS A 73 27.58 -32.71 -3.56
C HIS A 73 27.62 -31.22 -3.19
N SER A 74 26.84 -30.87 -2.16
CA SER A 74 26.88 -29.56 -1.53
C SER A 74 28.15 -29.43 -0.67
N SER A 75 29.14 -28.70 -1.17
CA SER A 75 30.28 -28.21 -0.39
C SER A 75 30.23 -26.69 -0.30
N THR A 76 30.20 -26.16 0.92
CA THR A 76 30.30 -24.74 1.22
C THR A 76 31.72 -24.27 0.89
N ILE A 77 31.92 -23.64 -0.27
CA ILE A 77 33.22 -23.07 -0.65
C ILE A 77 33.34 -21.71 0.07
N ALA A 78 34.12 -21.66 1.14
CA ALA A 78 34.70 -20.42 1.63
C ALA A 78 35.80 -20.01 0.63
N THR A 79 35.59 -18.90 -0.06
CA THR A 79 36.65 -18.25 -0.86
C THR A 79 37.37 -17.25 0.02
N ASP A 80 38.68 -17.31 0.03
CA ASP A 80 39.55 -16.38 0.75
C ASP A 80 39.27 -14.92 0.35
N PRO A 81 39.50 -13.94 1.26
CA PRO A 81 39.42 -12.52 0.91
C PRO A 81 40.38 -12.19 -0.24
N PRO A 82 40.03 -11.25 -1.15
CA PRO A 82 40.97 -10.77 -2.15
C PRO A 82 42.17 -10.07 -1.48
N ASP A 83 43.38 -10.37 -1.96
CA ASP A 83 44.69 -9.93 -1.42
C ASP A 83 44.87 -8.39 -1.32
N ALA A 84 43.98 -7.59 -1.90
CA ALA A 84 44.10 -6.13 -1.94
C ALA A 84 43.55 -5.39 -0.69
N MET A 85 43.07 -6.10 0.34
CA MET A 85 42.43 -5.50 1.52
C MET A 85 42.88 -6.11 2.86
N GLU A 86 44.17 -6.40 3.02
CA GLU A 86 44.75 -6.71 4.33
C GLU A 86 44.48 -5.55 5.32
N GLY A 87 43.67 -5.82 6.33
CA GLY A 87 43.30 -4.86 7.39
C GLY A 87 41.80 -4.52 7.48
N VAL A 88 40.95 -5.03 6.60
CA VAL A 88 39.48 -4.82 6.73
C VAL A 88 38.91 -5.73 7.81
N ILE A 89 38.59 -5.13 8.96
CA ILE A 89 37.89 -5.78 10.07
C ILE A 89 36.51 -6.25 9.58
N VAL A 90 36.32 -7.56 9.43
CA VAL A 90 35.00 -8.19 9.29
C VAL A 90 34.26 -8.01 10.62
N ALA A 91 33.43 -6.97 10.72
CA ALA A 91 32.78 -6.59 11.97
C ALA A 91 31.40 -7.23 12.18
N LYS A 92 30.99 -7.28 13.46
CA LYS A 92 29.77 -7.80 14.12
C LYS A 92 28.39 -7.65 13.42
N ALA A 93 28.25 -6.86 12.35
CA ALA A 93 26.98 -6.67 11.69
C ALA A 93 26.62 -7.92 10.86
N LYS A 94 25.42 -8.48 11.06
CA LYS A 94 24.94 -9.65 10.30
C LYS A 94 24.50 -9.31 8.87
N ALA A 95 24.24 -8.03 8.58
CA ALA A 95 23.69 -7.57 7.32
C ALA A 95 24.06 -6.10 7.02
N CYS A 96 24.10 -5.77 5.73
CA CYS A 96 24.27 -4.42 5.22
C CYS A 96 23.10 -3.54 5.66
N SER A 97 23.36 -2.44 6.36
CA SER A 97 22.36 -1.47 6.79
C SER A 97 21.66 -0.71 5.67
N ARG A 98 22.19 -0.78 4.44
CA ARG A 98 21.56 -0.18 3.26
C ARG A 98 20.62 -1.14 2.55
N CYS A 99 21.14 -2.25 2.03
CA CYS A 99 20.35 -3.19 1.25
C CYS A 99 19.77 -4.36 2.07
N GLY A 100 20.25 -4.57 3.30
CA GLY A 100 19.90 -5.69 4.17
C GLY A 100 20.64 -7.00 3.87
N ASP A 101 21.52 -7.02 2.86
CA ASP A 101 22.17 -8.24 2.36
C ASP A 101 23.32 -8.71 3.26
N SER A 102 23.66 -9.99 3.16
CA SER A 102 24.85 -10.59 3.76
C SER A 102 26.03 -10.58 2.77
N GLY A 103 27.25 -10.64 3.28
CA GLY A 103 28.45 -10.63 2.46
C GLY A 103 29.61 -9.93 3.15
N TRP A 104 30.48 -9.34 2.35
CA TRP A 104 31.62 -8.56 2.82
C TRP A 104 31.16 -7.15 3.15
N LEU A 105 31.07 -6.89 4.45
CA LEU A 105 30.55 -5.65 5.01
C LEU A 105 31.70 -4.76 5.47
N LEU A 106 31.59 -3.46 5.18
CA LEU A 106 32.45 -2.42 5.69
C LEU A 106 31.74 -1.70 6.84
N PRO A 107 32.17 -1.88 8.11
CA PRO A 107 31.55 -1.24 9.26
C PRO A 107 31.82 0.26 9.31
N CYS A 108 30.83 1.04 9.73
CA CYS A 108 31.02 2.45 10.04
C CYS A 108 32.00 2.59 11.22
N GLN A 109 33.04 3.41 11.05
CA GLN A 109 34.04 3.65 12.08
C GLN A 109 33.65 4.77 13.06
N THR A 110 32.46 5.36 12.93
CA THR A 110 31.94 6.29 13.94
C THR A 110 31.63 5.53 15.22
N GLN A 111 32.20 5.98 16.35
CA GLN A 111 32.04 5.33 17.65
C GLN A 111 30.55 5.13 17.99
N GLY A 112 30.19 3.87 18.30
CA GLY A 112 28.83 3.47 18.67
C GLY A 112 27.84 3.31 17.49
N CYS A 113 28.25 3.57 16.24
CA CYS A 113 27.38 3.38 15.09
C CYS A 113 27.22 1.88 14.76
N PRO A 114 25.99 1.33 14.72
CA PRO A 114 25.77 -0.08 14.40
C PRO A 114 25.78 -0.36 12.89
N HIS A 115 25.93 0.66 12.04
CA HIS A 115 25.75 0.51 10.60
C HIS A 115 26.97 -0.10 9.91
N ALA A 116 26.74 -1.00 8.97
CA ALA A 116 27.75 -1.57 8.08
C ALA A 116 27.20 -1.68 6.66
N TRP A 117 28.01 -1.50 5.63
CA TRP A 117 27.55 -1.49 4.24
C TRP A 117 28.31 -2.54 3.41
N CYS A 118 27.62 -3.32 2.59
CA CYS A 118 28.29 -4.32 1.76
C CYS A 118 29.09 -3.66 0.63
N PHE A 119 30.32 -4.13 0.40
CA PHE A 119 31.08 -3.81 -0.81
C PHE A 119 31.17 -4.99 -1.77
N LYS A 120 30.93 -6.21 -1.27
CA LYS A 120 30.71 -7.42 -2.05
C LYS A 120 29.62 -8.26 -1.39
N LYS A 121 28.64 -8.73 -2.16
CA LYS A 121 27.54 -9.56 -1.64
C LYS A 121 27.93 -11.04 -1.62
N SER A 122 27.26 -11.84 -0.79
CA SER A 122 27.48 -13.30 -0.71
C SER A 122 27.18 -14.04 -2.01
N ASN A 123 26.31 -13.50 -2.87
CA ASN A 123 25.99 -14.04 -4.20
C ASN A 123 26.98 -13.60 -5.31
N GLY A 124 28.11 -12.99 -4.97
CA GLY A 124 29.13 -12.55 -5.93
C GLY A 124 28.80 -11.25 -6.68
N ILE A 125 27.67 -10.60 -6.37
CA ILE A 125 27.25 -9.35 -6.99
C ILE A 125 27.92 -8.14 -6.31
N LEU A 126 28.09 -7.04 -7.07
CA LEU A 126 28.53 -5.73 -6.57
C LEU A 126 27.74 -5.31 -5.32
N GLY A 127 28.47 -4.93 -4.26
CA GLY A 127 27.88 -4.41 -3.03
C GLY A 127 27.29 -3.02 -3.20
N CYS A 128 26.71 -2.50 -2.11
CA CYS A 128 26.24 -1.10 -2.04
C CYS A 128 27.37 -0.07 -2.17
N LEU A 129 28.61 -0.50 -1.93
CA LEU A 129 29.84 0.25 -2.13
C LEU A 129 30.64 -0.41 -3.27
N PRO A 130 31.07 0.34 -4.29
CA PRO A 130 31.93 -0.18 -5.34
C PRO A 130 33.34 -0.42 -4.80
N GLU A 131 33.72 -1.69 -4.62
CA GLU A 131 35.01 -2.13 -4.07
C GLU A 131 36.21 -1.42 -4.73
N LYS A 132 36.23 -1.35 -6.06
CA LYS A 132 37.33 -0.74 -6.84
C LYS A 132 37.45 0.78 -6.72
N GLN A 133 36.48 1.44 -6.09
CA GLN A 133 36.44 2.90 -5.94
C GLN A 133 36.60 3.34 -4.48
N LEU A 134 36.82 2.39 -3.56
CA LEU A 134 37.18 2.69 -2.19
C LEU A 134 38.68 2.99 -2.13
N PRO A 135 39.09 4.18 -1.64
CA PRO A 135 40.51 4.49 -1.47
C PRO A 135 41.19 3.48 -0.54
N ALA A 136 42.45 3.15 -0.81
CA ALA A 136 43.25 2.35 0.13
C ALA A 136 43.36 3.07 1.48
N GLY A 137 43.17 2.34 2.58
CA GLY A 137 43.16 2.91 3.94
C GLY A 137 41.93 3.76 4.31
N PHE A 138 40.87 3.72 3.50
CA PHE A 138 39.66 4.52 3.71
C PHE A 138 38.93 4.18 5.03
N LYS A 139 38.77 5.20 5.89
CA LYS A 139 37.96 5.11 7.10
C LYS A 139 36.47 5.31 6.78
N PHE A 140 35.75 4.21 6.59
CA PHE A 140 34.34 4.27 6.21
C PHE A 140 33.47 4.94 7.29
N THR A 141 32.79 6.03 6.91
CA THR A 141 31.73 6.67 7.70
C THR A 141 30.44 6.59 6.90
N CYS A 142 29.40 5.94 7.44
CA CYS A 142 28.15 5.72 6.72
C CYS A 142 27.38 7.04 6.45
N PRO A 143 26.49 7.08 5.44
CA PRO A 143 25.74 8.29 5.11
C PRO A 143 24.89 8.86 6.26
N PRO A 144 24.24 8.04 7.12
CA PRO A 144 23.57 8.57 8.32
C PRO A 144 24.50 9.40 9.24
N CYS A 145 25.71 8.90 9.52
CA CYS A 145 26.68 9.62 10.36
C CYS A 145 27.26 10.86 9.68
N LEU A 146 27.47 10.81 8.35
CA LEU A 146 27.88 11.98 7.57
C LEU A 146 26.78 13.05 7.55
N GLY A 147 25.52 12.66 7.42
CA GLY A 147 24.36 13.56 7.47
C GLY A 147 24.23 14.28 8.80
N VAL A 148 24.43 13.58 9.94
CA VAL A 148 24.48 14.22 11.27
C VAL A 148 25.58 15.28 11.36
N LYS A 149 26.73 15.03 10.74
CA LYS A 149 27.85 15.98 10.67
C LYS A 149 27.72 17.02 9.55
N LYS A 150 26.64 16.97 8.75
CA LYS A 150 26.42 17.79 7.54
C LYS A 150 27.58 17.72 6.53
N LEU A 151 28.23 16.56 6.43
CA LEU A 151 29.30 16.31 5.47
C LEU A 151 28.75 15.58 4.24
N PRO A 152 29.24 15.88 3.03
CA PRO A 152 28.87 15.13 1.83
C PRO A 152 29.44 13.71 1.87
N THR A 153 28.81 12.78 1.15
CA THR A 153 29.30 11.41 1.00
C THR A 153 30.51 11.38 0.06
N PRO A 154 31.72 11.03 0.52
CA PRO A 154 32.95 11.14 -0.29
C PRO A 154 33.20 9.92 -1.19
N TYR A 155 32.25 8.99 -1.24
CA TYR A 155 32.32 7.79 -2.08
C TYR A 155 31.03 7.67 -2.89
N PRO A 156 31.13 7.15 -4.12
CA PRO A 156 29.96 6.83 -4.90
C PRO A 156 29.19 5.72 -4.18
N THR A 157 27.94 6.02 -3.84
CA THR A 157 26.98 5.00 -3.47
C THR A 157 26.33 4.54 -4.76
N LEU A 158 26.48 3.27 -5.15
CA LEU A 158 25.70 2.71 -6.25
C LEU A 158 24.22 2.97 -5.89
N GLY A 159 23.55 3.80 -6.68
CA GLY A 159 22.44 4.66 -6.26
C GLY A 159 21.24 3.94 -5.66
N GLU A 160 20.26 4.72 -5.19
CA GLU A 160 18.93 4.24 -4.80
C GLU A 160 18.22 3.44 -5.91
N LEU A 161 18.65 3.60 -7.17
CA LEU A 161 18.31 2.80 -8.36
C LEU A 161 19.00 1.42 -8.43
N GLY A 162 19.84 1.15 -7.45
CA GLY A 162 20.69 -0.03 -7.33
C GLY A 162 20.71 -0.51 -5.89
N LEU A 163 19.57 -0.43 -5.20
CA LEU A 163 19.21 -1.51 -4.29
C LEU A 163 19.32 -2.77 -5.13
N ALA A 164 20.50 -3.38 -5.16
CA ALA A 164 20.63 -4.77 -5.51
C ALA A 164 19.76 -5.45 -4.47
N GLN A 165 18.50 -5.66 -4.85
CA GLN A 165 17.50 -6.31 -4.05
C GLN A 165 18.18 -7.57 -3.56
N ILE A 166 18.06 -7.80 -2.25
CA ILE A 166 18.22 -9.15 -1.74
C ILE A 166 17.07 -9.89 -2.41
N HIS A 167 17.28 -10.34 -3.64
CA HIS A 167 16.51 -11.45 -4.11
C HIS A 167 16.97 -12.58 -3.21
N PRO A 168 16.09 -13.20 -2.40
CA PRO A 168 16.31 -14.61 -2.11
C PRO A 168 16.74 -15.27 -3.41
N THR A 169 17.66 -16.23 -3.33
CA THR A 169 18.22 -16.95 -4.48
C THR A 169 17.16 -17.52 -5.44
N THR A 170 15.88 -17.47 -5.07
CA THR A 170 14.71 -17.59 -5.94
C THR A 170 13.65 -16.53 -5.60
N ILE A 171 13.43 -15.54 -6.48
CA ILE A 171 12.16 -14.80 -6.49
C ILE A 171 11.12 -15.75 -7.07
N ALA A 172 9.93 -15.83 -6.47
CA ALA A 172 8.88 -16.63 -7.07
C ALA A 172 8.23 -15.90 -8.25
N PRO A 173 7.71 -16.62 -9.24
CA PRO A 173 6.94 -16.00 -10.29
C PRO A 173 5.73 -15.26 -9.71
N LEU A 174 5.41 -14.08 -10.23
CA LEU A 174 4.30 -13.25 -9.77
C LEU A 174 3.44 -12.80 -10.96
N LEU A 175 2.14 -13.07 -10.85
CA LEU A 175 1.12 -12.47 -11.70
C LEU A 175 0.48 -11.28 -10.97
N VAL A 176 0.68 -10.07 -11.49
CA VAL A 176 -0.02 -8.86 -11.03
C VAL A 176 -1.18 -8.58 -11.98
N HIS A 177 -2.40 -8.59 -11.44
CA HIS A 177 -3.63 -8.34 -12.16
C HIS A 177 -4.28 -7.06 -11.63
N THR A 178 -4.16 -5.97 -12.38
CA THR A 178 -4.79 -4.68 -12.06
C THR A 178 -6.15 -4.56 -12.73
N MET A 179 -7.16 -4.15 -11.97
CA MET A 179 -8.50 -3.82 -12.43
C MET A 179 -8.80 -2.38 -12.04
N ARG A 180 -8.96 -1.49 -13.02
CA ARG A 180 -9.18 -0.06 -12.78
C ARG A 180 -10.52 0.40 -13.33
N TYR A 181 -11.19 1.27 -12.60
CA TYR A 181 -12.43 1.90 -13.02
C TYR A 181 -12.21 2.79 -14.27
N ASP A 182 -13.10 2.70 -15.27
CA ASP A 182 -13.00 3.48 -16.52
C ASP A 182 -13.29 4.97 -16.34
N GLY A 183 -14.00 5.36 -15.28
CA GLY A 183 -14.37 6.74 -15.00
C GLY A 183 -13.24 7.59 -14.43
N GLU A 184 -12.11 6.97 -14.04
CA GLU A 184 -10.96 7.69 -13.50
C GLU A 184 -9.91 7.98 -14.58
N ALA A 185 -9.53 9.26 -14.68
CA ALA A 185 -8.46 9.71 -15.59
C ALA A 185 -7.05 9.31 -15.10
N SER A 186 -6.91 8.94 -13.83
CA SER A 186 -5.61 8.69 -13.22
C SER A 186 -5.20 7.22 -13.36
N THR A 187 -4.06 6.97 -14.02
CA THR A 187 -3.40 5.65 -14.01
C THR A 187 -2.35 5.53 -12.92
N TYR A 188 -2.20 6.55 -12.07
CA TYR A 188 -1.11 6.67 -11.10
C TYR A 188 -0.96 5.42 -10.20
N PRO A 189 -2.02 4.86 -9.58
CA PRO A 189 -1.85 3.71 -8.69
C PRO A 189 -1.31 2.48 -9.42
N ARG A 190 -1.90 2.20 -10.59
CA ARG A 190 -1.48 1.12 -11.49
C ARG A 190 -0.04 1.31 -11.96
N ASP A 191 0.32 2.51 -12.43
CA ASP A 191 1.67 2.77 -12.96
C ASP A 191 2.73 2.71 -11.87
N HIS A 192 2.44 3.26 -10.69
CA HIS A 192 3.33 3.20 -9.53
C HIS A 192 3.58 1.75 -9.10
N LEU A 193 2.52 0.93 -9.03
CA LEU A 193 2.63 -0.49 -8.69
C LEU A 193 3.44 -1.28 -9.74
N MET A 194 3.10 -1.10 -11.01
CA MET A 194 3.75 -1.83 -12.11
C MET A 194 5.21 -1.44 -12.27
N LEU A 195 5.54 -0.16 -12.14
CA LEU A 195 6.92 0.31 -12.21
C LEU A 195 7.75 -0.32 -11.09
N GLN A 196 7.23 -0.34 -9.86
CA GLN A 196 7.93 -0.97 -8.75
C GLN A 196 8.18 -2.45 -9.01
N PHE A 197 7.17 -3.23 -9.40
CA PHE A 197 7.40 -4.66 -9.65
C PHE A 197 8.30 -4.90 -10.85
N LYS A 198 8.24 -4.08 -11.92
CA LYS A 198 9.23 -4.17 -13.01
C LYS A 198 10.65 -3.96 -12.52
N GLU A 199 10.86 -3.01 -11.61
CA GLU A 199 12.16 -2.78 -10.99
C GLU A 199 12.58 -3.97 -10.11
N GLU A 200 11.64 -4.56 -9.34
CA GLU A 200 11.88 -5.77 -8.53
C GLU A 200 12.15 -7.04 -9.36
N TYR A 201 11.68 -7.12 -10.60
CA TYR A 201 11.89 -8.27 -11.47
C TYR A 201 12.85 -7.98 -12.62
N LEU A 202 13.60 -6.87 -12.58
CA LEU A 202 14.46 -6.42 -13.67
C LEU A 202 15.47 -7.50 -14.13
N ARG A 203 15.91 -8.36 -13.20
CA ARG A 203 16.88 -9.43 -13.44
C ARG A 203 16.27 -10.76 -13.91
N CYS A 204 14.97 -10.94 -13.72
CA CYS A 204 14.23 -12.15 -14.08
C CYS A 204 12.83 -11.76 -14.62
N PRO A 205 12.77 -10.95 -15.70
CA PRO A 205 11.52 -10.42 -16.22
C PRO A 205 10.53 -11.51 -16.64
N GLU A 206 11.00 -12.71 -16.98
CA GLU A 206 10.18 -13.88 -17.27
C GLU A 206 9.36 -14.38 -16.09
N LEU A 207 9.78 -14.07 -14.86
CA LEU A 207 9.08 -14.41 -13.62
C LEU A 207 7.99 -13.38 -13.25
N LEU A 208 7.81 -12.30 -14.01
CA LEU A 208 6.76 -11.32 -13.77
C LEU A 208 5.79 -11.27 -14.96
N HIS A 209 4.50 -11.43 -14.67
CA HIS A 209 3.45 -11.13 -15.63
C HIS A 209 2.56 -10.01 -15.12
N LEU A 210 2.34 -9.00 -15.96
CA LEU A 210 1.50 -7.85 -15.66
C LEU A 210 0.26 -7.90 -16.56
N CYS A 211 -0.91 -8.06 -15.95
CA CYS A 211 -2.20 -8.02 -16.63
C CYS A 211 -2.97 -6.78 -16.17
N ASP A 212 -3.29 -5.88 -17.10
CA ASP A 212 -4.01 -4.64 -16.82
C ASP A 212 -5.37 -4.63 -17.52
N ILE A 213 -6.42 -4.49 -16.72
CA ILE A 213 -7.81 -4.48 -17.15
C ILE A 213 -8.44 -3.14 -16.76
N GLU A 214 -8.94 -2.44 -17.75
CA GLU A 214 -9.87 -1.32 -17.54
C GLU A 214 -11.29 -1.89 -17.50
N MET A 215 -11.95 -1.75 -16.36
CA MET A 215 -13.30 -2.24 -16.15
C MET A 215 -14.27 -1.37 -16.95
N LYS A 216 -15.01 -2.01 -17.86
CA LYS A 216 -15.99 -1.37 -18.74
C LYS A 216 -17.19 -2.27 -18.94
N ARG A 217 -18.35 -1.69 -19.22
CA ARG A 217 -19.54 -2.40 -19.71
C ARG A 217 -19.45 -2.69 -21.21
N GLY A 218 -20.06 -3.80 -21.66
CA GLY A 218 -20.38 -4.06 -23.07
C GLY A 218 -19.80 -5.36 -23.65
N ALA A 219 -20.47 -5.93 -24.66
CA ALA A 219 -20.10 -7.23 -25.26
C ALA A 219 -18.69 -7.22 -25.91
N SER A 220 -18.28 -6.10 -26.50
CA SER A 220 -16.94 -5.94 -27.07
C SER A 220 -15.82 -6.04 -26.03
N GLN A 221 -16.15 -5.86 -24.74
CA GLN A 221 -15.20 -6.00 -23.65
C GLN A 221 -14.86 -7.46 -23.37
N VAL A 222 -15.75 -8.42 -23.60
CA VAL A 222 -15.46 -9.84 -23.37
C VAL A 222 -14.28 -10.29 -24.23
N THR A 223 -14.29 -9.94 -25.52
CA THR A 223 -13.18 -10.27 -26.44
C THR A 223 -11.89 -9.54 -26.06
N LYS A 224 -11.98 -8.25 -25.66
CA LYS A 224 -10.80 -7.48 -25.22
C LYS A 224 -10.21 -8.04 -23.93
N LEU A 225 -11.07 -8.40 -22.98
CA LEU A 225 -10.71 -9.03 -21.72
C LEU A 225 -10.01 -10.36 -21.96
N GLN A 226 -10.59 -11.24 -22.77
CA GLN A 226 -9.96 -12.52 -23.13
C GLN A 226 -8.59 -12.32 -23.76
N LYS A 227 -8.42 -11.34 -24.66
CA LYS A 227 -7.11 -11.01 -25.24
C LYS A 227 -6.08 -10.54 -24.20
N ARG A 228 -6.51 -9.94 -23.10
CA ARG A 228 -5.64 -9.47 -22.00
C ARG A 228 -5.33 -10.56 -20.97
N VAL A 229 -6.30 -11.41 -20.67
CA VAL A 229 -6.19 -12.47 -19.65
C VAL A 229 -5.54 -13.75 -20.22
N ASN A 230 -5.77 -14.09 -21.49
CA ASN A 230 -5.18 -15.29 -22.11
C ASN A 230 -3.65 -15.34 -22.02
N PRO A 231 -2.89 -14.24 -22.24
CA PRO A 231 -1.44 -14.22 -22.02
C PRO A 231 -1.04 -14.59 -20.59
N ALA A 232 -1.78 -14.13 -19.58
CA ALA A 232 -1.52 -14.47 -18.18
C ALA A 232 -1.73 -15.95 -17.90
N ILE A 233 -2.78 -16.55 -18.48
CA ILE A 233 -3.05 -17.99 -18.38
C ILE A 233 -1.94 -18.79 -19.07
N SER A 234 -1.53 -18.39 -20.27
CA SER A 234 -0.45 -19.06 -21.01
C SER A 234 0.88 -18.96 -20.26
N TRP A 235 1.18 -17.81 -19.68
CA TRP A 235 2.35 -17.62 -18.82
C TRP A 235 2.31 -18.54 -17.59
N ALA A 236 1.18 -18.58 -16.87
CA ALA A 236 1.01 -19.44 -15.71
C ALA A 236 1.18 -20.94 -16.06
N ALA A 237 0.67 -21.36 -17.21
CA ALA A 237 0.81 -22.73 -17.70
C ALA A 237 2.26 -23.10 -18.07
N ALA A 238 3.06 -22.14 -18.54
CA ALA A 238 4.44 -22.35 -18.97
C ALA A 238 5.45 -22.45 -17.82
N LEU A 239 5.12 -21.94 -16.63
CA LEU A 239 6.06 -21.86 -15.51
C LEU A 239 6.44 -23.23 -14.91
N HIS A 240 5.60 -24.26 -15.08
CA HIS A 240 5.76 -25.59 -14.46
C HIS A 240 6.04 -25.59 -12.94
N GLN A 241 5.81 -24.46 -12.25
CA GLN A 241 6.06 -24.25 -10.83
C GLN A 241 4.97 -23.36 -10.20
N PRO A 242 4.81 -23.37 -8.87
CA PRO A 242 3.90 -22.46 -8.18
C PRO A 242 4.22 -20.99 -8.46
N PHE A 243 3.19 -20.16 -8.56
CA PHE A 243 3.33 -18.71 -8.77
C PHE A 243 2.45 -17.93 -7.79
N ASP A 244 2.93 -16.77 -7.39
CA ASP A 244 2.19 -15.82 -6.59
C ASP A 244 1.22 -15.01 -7.45
N TYR A 245 0.15 -14.53 -6.83
CA TYR A 245 -0.87 -13.74 -7.48
C TYR A 245 -1.21 -12.51 -6.65
N LEU A 246 -1.28 -11.37 -7.32
CA LEU A 246 -1.75 -10.12 -6.75
C LEU A 246 -2.89 -9.59 -7.60
N ALA A 247 -4.10 -9.52 -7.04
CA ALA A 247 -5.17 -8.72 -7.59
C ALA A 247 -5.14 -7.32 -6.97
N PHE A 248 -5.17 -6.27 -7.80
CA PHE A 248 -5.21 -4.89 -7.36
C PHE A 248 -6.39 -4.19 -8.04
N ILE A 249 -7.39 -3.81 -7.25
CA ILE A 249 -8.60 -3.14 -7.74
C ILE A 249 -8.53 -1.68 -7.32
N ASP A 250 -8.58 -0.78 -8.30
CA ASP A 250 -8.55 0.67 -8.16
C ASP A 250 -9.89 1.23 -8.62
N THR A 251 -10.74 1.62 -7.67
CA THR A 251 -12.12 2.03 -7.96
C THR A 251 -12.79 2.75 -6.79
N HIS A 252 -13.92 3.39 -7.05
CA HIS A 252 -14.85 3.86 -6.02
C HIS A 252 -15.78 2.76 -5.51
N SER A 253 -16.39 2.99 -4.36
CA SER A 253 -17.46 2.16 -3.81
C SER A 253 -18.73 2.98 -3.65
N CYS A 254 -19.89 2.33 -3.80
CA CYS A 254 -21.18 2.93 -3.54
C CYS A 254 -21.38 3.12 -2.03
N ASP A 255 -21.69 4.33 -1.59
CA ASP A 255 -21.88 4.64 -0.16
C ASP A 255 -23.05 3.86 0.47
N GLN A 256 -24.06 3.52 -0.33
CA GLN A 256 -25.26 2.82 0.16
C GLN A 256 -25.06 1.31 0.25
N THR A 257 -24.50 0.70 -0.81
CA THR A 257 -24.39 -0.77 -0.93
C THR A 257 -23.02 -1.28 -0.54
N GLY A 258 -21.99 -0.43 -0.50
CA GLY A 258 -20.58 -0.81 -0.40
C GLY A 258 -20.01 -1.44 -1.66
N GLU A 259 -20.83 -1.65 -2.69
CA GLU A 259 -20.40 -2.32 -3.92
C GLU A 259 -19.40 -1.51 -4.73
N LEU A 260 -18.58 -2.20 -5.51
CA LEU A 260 -17.45 -1.61 -6.22
C LEU A 260 -17.91 -1.10 -7.59
N CYS A 261 -17.57 0.15 -7.91
CA CYS A 261 -17.81 0.73 -9.21
C CYS A 261 -16.97 0.01 -10.28
N TYR A 262 -17.55 -0.24 -11.44
CA TYR A 262 -16.83 -0.89 -12.54
C TYR A 262 -17.06 -0.25 -13.90
N SER A 263 -18.09 0.57 -14.05
CA SER A 263 -18.29 1.38 -15.26
C SER A 263 -19.26 2.51 -14.95
N THR A 264 -19.51 3.37 -15.93
CA THR A 264 -20.52 4.43 -15.84
C THR A 264 -21.61 4.14 -16.87
N ASP A 265 -22.87 4.36 -16.50
CA ASP A 265 -23.96 4.31 -17.47
C ASP A 265 -23.99 5.58 -18.36
N PRO A 266 -24.84 5.63 -19.40
CA PRO A 266 -24.94 6.79 -20.29
C PRO A 266 -25.34 8.09 -19.58
N ASP A 267 -26.00 8.01 -18.42
CA ASP A 267 -26.49 9.15 -17.65
C ASP A 267 -25.45 9.63 -16.61
N GLY A 268 -24.30 8.97 -16.54
CA GLY A 268 -23.22 9.34 -15.63
C GLY A 268 -23.27 8.65 -14.26
N TYR A 269 -24.20 7.71 -14.04
CA TYR A 269 -24.26 6.96 -12.78
C TYR A 269 -23.26 5.82 -12.76
N GLY A 270 -22.58 5.66 -11.62
CA GLY A 270 -21.66 4.56 -11.38
C GLY A 270 -22.41 3.23 -11.34
N LEU A 271 -22.07 2.33 -12.25
CA LEU A 271 -22.49 0.93 -12.21
C LEU A 271 -21.62 0.20 -11.20
N THR A 272 -22.27 -0.47 -10.24
CA THR A 272 -21.61 -1.15 -9.14
C THR A 272 -21.91 -2.65 -9.13
N ALA A 273 -21.00 -3.43 -8.55
CA ALA A 273 -21.20 -4.86 -8.36
C ALA A 273 -20.48 -5.37 -7.10
N PRO A 274 -20.92 -6.49 -6.52
CA PRO A 274 -20.18 -7.20 -5.49
C PRO A 274 -18.76 -7.57 -5.93
N LEU A 275 -17.78 -7.54 -5.01
CA LEU A 275 -16.39 -7.91 -5.28
C LEU A 275 -16.26 -9.28 -5.96
N ALA A 276 -17.03 -10.25 -5.46
CA ALA A 276 -17.12 -11.60 -6.00
C ALA A 276 -17.44 -11.61 -7.51
N GLN A 277 -18.43 -10.82 -7.91
CA GLN A 277 -18.87 -10.70 -9.30
C GLN A 277 -17.82 -10.00 -10.17
N LEU A 278 -17.15 -8.96 -9.67
CA LEU A 278 -16.07 -8.30 -10.40
C LEU A 278 -14.89 -9.22 -10.66
N LEU A 279 -14.42 -9.92 -9.62
CA LEU A 279 -13.33 -10.89 -9.77
C LEU A 279 -13.70 -11.95 -10.81
N ARG A 280 -14.92 -12.48 -10.76
CA ARG A 280 -15.43 -13.43 -11.75
C ARG A 280 -15.44 -12.86 -13.17
N SER A 281 -15.99 -11.66 -13.31
CA SER A 281 -16.25 -11.04 -14.61
C SER A 281 -14.97 -10.60 -15.30
N TYR A 282 -13.99 -10.08 -14.55
CA TYR A 282 -12.74 -9.53 -15.08
C TYR A 282 -11.53 -10.46 -14.90
N GLY A 283 -11.60 -11.47 -14.03
CA GLY A 283 -10.61 -12.55 -13.97
C GLY A 283 -10.90 -13.67 -14.96
N GLY A 284 -12.17 -14.01 -15.17
CA GLY A 284 -12.59 -15.13 -15.99
C GLY A 284 -12.30 -16.51 -15.35
N VAL A 285 -13.09 -17.51 -15.77
CA VAL A 285 -13.05 -18.87 -15.19
C VAL A 285 -11.67 -19.52 -15.36
N ARG A 286 -11.01 -19.32 -16.51
CA ARG A 286 -9.72 -19.98 -16.80
C ARG A 286 -8.59 -19.49 -15.90
N LEU A 287 -8.51 -18.18 -15.64
CA LEU A 287 -7.53 -17.65 -14.71
C LEU A 287 -7.80 -18.18 -13.30
N ALA A 288 -9.07 -18.22 -12.90
CA ALA A 288 -9.45 -18.77 -11.62
C ALA A 288 -9.06 -20.25 -11.45
N THR A 289 -9.23 -21.07 -12.49
CA THR A 289 -8.76 -22.46 -12.50
C THR A 289 -7.24 -22.53 -12.32
N ALA A 290 -6.48 -21.69 -13.03
CA ALA A 290 -5.03 -21.62 -12.86
C ALA A 290 -4.63 -21.19 -11.43
N LEU A 291 -5.34 -20.21 -10.86
CA LEU A 291 -5.14 -19.77 -9.49
C LEU A 291 -5.49 -20.86 -8.47
N ALA A 292 -6.54 -21.64 -8.71
CA ALA A 292 -6.95 -22.75 -7.84
C ALA A 292 -5.85 -23.83 -7.73
N GLN A 293 -5.11 -24.03 -8.82
CA GLN A 293 -4.00 -24.97 -8.89
C GLN A 293 -2.70 -24.41 -8.32
N SER A 294 -2.52 -23.09 -8.29
CA SER A 294 -1.33 -22.49 -7.69
C SER A 294 -1.34 -22.59 -6.17
N SER A 295 -0.21 -23.04 -5.61
CA SER A 295 0.08 -23.06 -4.18
C SER A 295 0.83 -21.82 -3.69
N GLY A 296 1.12 -20.86 -4.58
CA GLY A 296 1.76 -19.58 -4.25
C GLY A 296 0.86 -18.64 -3.45
N LEU A 297 1.47 -17.56 -2.96
CA LEU A 297 0.83 -16.52 -2.15
C LEU A 297 -0.16 -15.71 -2.99
N LYS A 298 -1.36 -15.51 -2.49
CA LYS A 298 -2.44 -14.79 -3.17
C LYS A 298 -2.87 -13.56 -2.36
N GLY A 299 -2.63 -12.38 -2.90
CA GLY A 299 -3.02 -11.10 -2.31
C GLY A 299 -4.13 -10.42 -3.09
N LEU A 300 -5.01 -9.72 -2.39
CA LEU A 300 -5.96 -8.78 -2.96
C LEU A 300 -5.79 -7.41 -2.30
N VAL A 301 -5.75 -6.36 -3.11
CA VAL A 301 -5.80 -4.96 -2.64
C VAL A 301 -7.02 -4.29 -3.23
N LEU A 302 -7.83 -3.71 -2.37
CA LEU A 302 -9.00 -2.89 -2.71
C LEU A 302 -8.64 -1.43 -2.39
N LEU A 303 -8.16 -0.72 -3.40
CA LEU A 303 -7.95 0.72 -3.33
C LEU A 303 -9.29 1.40 -3.64
N THR A 304 -10.10 1.54 -2.60
CA THR A 304 -11.46 2.08 -2.70
C THR A 304 -11.89 2.77 -1.40
N CYS A 305 -12.97 3.53 -1.45
CA CYS A 305 -13.52 4.23 -0.29
C CYS A 305 -13.97 3.23 0.80
N GLY A 306 -14.08 3.73 2.04
CA GLY A 306 -14.37 2.92 3.22
C GLY A 306 -15.69 2.19 3.18
N SER A 307 -16.67 2.66 2.39
CA SER A 307 -18.00 2.06 2.28
C SER A 307 -17.96 0.59 1.85
N ALA A 308 -16.94 0.16 1.11
CA ALA A 308 -16.75 -1.26 0.80
C ALA A 308 -16.52 -2.14 2.05
N PHE A 309 -15.83 -1.62 3.06
CA PHE A 309 -15.52 -2.36 4.29
C PHE A 309 -16.48 -2.06 5.44
N THR A 310 -17.08 -0.88 5.47
CA THR A 310 -17.98 -0.46 6.54
C THR A 310 -19.44 -0.84 6.29
N ASN A 311 -19.84 -1.11 5.04
CA ASN A 311 -21.13 -1.71 4.74
C ASN A 311 -21.13 -3.20 5.14
N ALA A 312 -21.99 -3.58 6.09
CA ALA A 312 -22.00 -4.93 6.66
C ALA A 312 -22.29 -6.03 5.62
N GLN A 313 -23.19 -5.77 4.67
CA GLN A 313 -23.56 -6.73 3.63
C GLN A 313 -22.41 -6.96 2.66
N HIS A 314 -21.79 -5.88 2.16
CA HIS A 314 -20.66 -6.01 1.25
C HIS A 314 -19.42 -6.60 1.95
N TYR A 315 -19.15 -6.20 3.19
CA TYR A 315 -18.06 -6.77 4.00
C TYR A 315 -18.21 -8.29 4.20
N ALA A 316 -19.44 -8.79 4.44
CA ALA A 316 -19.70 -10.23 4.47
C ALA A 316 -19.34 -10.90 3.13
N GLY A 317 -19.62 -10.26 2.00
CA GLY A 317 -19.18 -10.70 0.68
C GLY A 317 -17.66 -10.71 0.51
N ILE A 318 -16.93 -9.71 1.03
CA ILE A 318 -15.46 -9.68 1.04
C ILE A 318 -14.90 -10.84 1.88
N MET A 319 -15.47 -11.08 3.07
CA MET A 319 -15.11 -12.23 3.91
C MET A 319 -15.33 -13.54 3.17
N GLU A 320 -16.42 -13.65 2.40
CA GLU A 320 -16.72 -14.85 1.62
C GLU A 320 -15.74 -15.06 0.46
N VAL A 321 -15.35 -13.98 -0.24
CA VAL A 321 -14.25 -14.02 -1.24
C VAL A 321 -12.96 -14.51 -0.63
N MET A 322 -12.68 -14.16 0.63
CA MET A 322 -11.52 -14.68 1.31
C MET A 322 -11.68 -16.17 1.60
N ARG A 323 -12.83 -16.60 2.14
CA ARG A 323 -13.13 -18.00 2.56
C ARG A 323 -13.14 -18.98 1.41
N THR A 324 -13.81 -18.63 0.32
CA THR A 324 -14.28 -19.59 -0.69
C THR A 324 -13.73 -19.24 -2.07
N TYR A 325 -13.58 -20.24 -2.94
CA TYR A 325 -13.31 -20.00 -4.36
C TYR A 325 -14.57 -19.52 -5.07
N VAL A 326 -14.75 -18.21 -5.12
CA VAL A 326 -15.94 -17.57 -5.71
C VAL A 326 -16.14 -17.90 -7.19
N PHE A 327 -15.05 -18.23 -7.87
CA PHE A 327 -15.07 -18.59 -9.29
C PHE A 327 -15.67 -19.97 -9.60
N LEU A 328 -15.81 -20.85 -8.60
CA LEU A 328 -16.26 -22.23 -8.81
C LEU A 328 -17.66 -22.51 -8.26
N LEU A 329 -18.33 -21.52 -7.67
CA LEU A 329 -19.64 -21.67 -7.03
C LEU A 329 -20.79 -22.07 -7.98
N ASP A 330 -20.62 -21.86 -9.29
CA ASP A 330 -21.67 -22.10 -10.29
C ASP A 330 -21.42 -23.35 -11.14
N LEU A 331 -20.39 -24.15 -10.83
CA LEU A 331 -20.15 -25.41 -11.53
C LEU A 331 -21.06 -26.50 -10.95
N PRO A 332 -22.09 -26.99 -11.69
CA PRO A 332 -23.20 -27.73 -11.10
C PRO A 332 -22.86 -29.07 -10.42
N ASP A 333 -21.71 -29.69 -10.67
CA ASP A 333 -21.55 -31.15 -10.44
C ASP A 333 -20.29 -31.61 -9.71
N SER A 334 -19.71 -30.86 -8.76
CA SER A 334 -18.66 -31.47 -7.92
C SER A 334 -18.55 -30.95 -6.48
N PRO A 335 -19.41 -31.43 -5.57
CA PRO A 335 -19.20 -31.25 -4.13
C PRO A 335 -17.84 -31.81 -3.66
N ALA A 336 -17.24 -32.75 -4.39
CA ALA A 336 -15.91 -33.28 -4.12
C ALA A 336 -14.76 -32.28 -4.43
N HIS A 337 -14.95 -31.33 -5.37
CA HIS A 337 -13.94 -30.31 -5.70
C HIS A 337 -13.88 -29.17 -4.67
N ALA A 338 -15.02 -28.78 -4.10
CA ALA A 338 -15.08 -27.68 -3.12
C ALA A 338 -14.20 -27.94 -1.88
N SER A 339 -14.02 -29.21 -1.49
CA SER A 339 -13.16 -29.60 -0.36
C SER A 339 -11.65 -29.54 -0.63
N ARG A 340 -11.23 -29.47 -1.91
CA ARG A 340 -9.81 -29.51 -2.32
C ARG A 340 -9.27 -28.17 -2.78
N CYS A 341 -10.12 -27.22 -3.15
CA CYS A 341 -9.68 -25.89 -3.51
C CYS A 341 -9.22 -25.16 -2.25
N ARG A 342 -7.93 -24.78 -2.21
CA ARG A 342 -7.41 -23.83 -1.20
C ARG A 342 -8.24 -22.55 -1.23
N SER A 343 -8.12 -21.70 -0.23
CA SER A 343 -8.75 -20.37 -0.25
C SER A 343 -8.27 -19.49 -1.43
N GLN A 344 -9.12 -18.56 -1.87
CA GLN A 344 -8.81 -17.69 -3.01
C GLN A 344 -7.71 -16.67 -2.70
N PHE A 345 -7.64 -16.18 -1.46
CA PHE A 345 -6.63 -15.21 -1.02
C PHE A 345 -6.09 -15.53 0.38
N ASP A 346 -4.81 -15.24 0.58
CA ASP A 346 -4.11 -15.31 1.86
C ASP A 346 -4.23 -14.00 2.64
N PHE A 347 -4.33 -12.88 1.92
CA PHE A 347 -4.63 -11.58 2.51
C PHE A 347 -5.50 -10.70 1.61
N ILE A 348 -6.30 -9.84 2.24
CA ILE A 348 -6.99 -8.72 1.61
C ILE A 348 -6.59 -7.44 2.33
N LEU A 349 -6.15 -6.44 1.59
CA LEU A 349 -5.89 -5.09 2.08
C LEU A 349 -6.96 -4.15 1.54
N GLY A 350 -7.50 -3.30 2.41
CA GLY A 350 -8.32 -2.17 2.01
C GLY A 350 -8.37 -1.10 3.08
N PHE A 351 -9.43 -0.32 3.11
CA PHE A 351 -9.54 0.87 3.96
C PHE A 351 -10.95 1.04 4.49
N SER A 352 -11.09 1.68 5.65
CA SER A 352 -12.39 1.97 6.27
C SER A 352 -12.75 3.46 6.30
N GLY A 353 -11.85 4.33 5.81
CA GLY A 353 -12.11 5.77 5.76
C GLY A 353 -12.89 6.19 4.52
N ASP A 354 -13.74 7.20 4.68
CA ASP A 354 -14.67 7.67 3.64
C ASP A 354 -13.98 8.14 2.35
N ILE A 355 -12.73 8.61 2.47
CA ILE A 355 -11.95 9.14 1.35
C ILE A 355 -10.60 8.43 1.32
N ILE A 356 -10.20 7.99 0.12
CA ILE A 356 -8.86 7.49 -0.16
C ILE A 356 -8.24 8.35 -1.25
N ILE A 357 -7.05 8.89 -0.97
CA ILE A 357 -6.26 9.65 -1.93
C ILE A 357 -5.08 8.76 -2.31
N PRO A 358 -5.08 8.14 -3.51
CA PRO A 358 -4.08 7.15 -3.86
C PRO A 358 -2.63 7.66 -3.75
N ARG A 359 -2.38 8.94 -4.04
CA ARG A 359 -1.06 9.56 -3.94
C ARG A 359 -0.43 9.45 -2.55
N PHE A 360 -1.24 9.43 -1.49
CA PHE A 360 -0.76 9.30 -0.12
C PHE A 360 -0.58 7.84 0.32
N TRP A 361 -1.29 6.92 -0.33
CA TRP A 361 -1.35 5.52 0.05
C TRP A 361 -0.42 4.61 -0.74
N MET A 362 -0.22 4.90 -2.02
CA MET A 362 0.54 4.04 -2.91
C MET A 362 1.98 3.75 -2.43
N PRO A 363 2.74 4.71 -1.87
CA PRO A 363 4.06 4.38 -1.32
C PRO A 363 4.01 3.29 -0.22
N ALA A 364 3.03 3.36 0.69
CA ALA A 364 2.87 2.38 1.77
C ALA A 364 2.33 1.03 1.25
N ILE A 365 1.36 1.06 0.32
CA ILE A 365 0.81 -0.13 -0.34
C ILE A 365 1.92 -0.87 -1.08
N THR A 366 2.66 -0.16 -1.93
CA THR A 366 3.76 -0.73 -2.73
C THR A 366 4.86 -1.29 -1.83
N ALA A 367 5.29 -0.55 -0.81
CA ALA A 367 6.28 -1.05 0.16
C ALA A 367 5.81 -2.32 0.87
N PHE A 368 4.52 -2.39 1.26
CA PHE A 368 3.92 -3.59 1.82
C PHE A 368 3.94 -4.76 0.85
N LEU A 369 3.46 -4.57 -0.38
CA LEU A 369 3.37 -5.64 -1.38
C LEU A 369 4.75 -6.18 -1.75
N VAL A 370 5.74 -5.30 -2.00
CA VAL A 370 7.12 -5.73 -2.26
C VAL A 370 7.66 -6.57 -1.09
N ARG A 371 7.50 -6.10 0.16
CA ARG A 371 7.95 -6.86 1.34
C ARG A 371 7.24 -8.20 1.47
N THR A 372 5.93 -8.24 1.24
CA THR A 372 5.11 -9.44 1.35
C THR A 372 5.52 -10.50 0.32
N PHE A 373 5.63 -10.13 -0.95
CA PHE A 373 5.94 -11.09 -2.02
C PHE A 373 7.45 -11.46 -2.07
N HIS A 374 8.37 -10.57 -1.68
CA HIS A 374 9.81 -10.81 -1.86
C HIS A 374 10.57 -11.17 -0.57
N ARG A 375 10.17 -10.64 0.59
CA ARG A 375 10.98 -10.71 1.83
C ARG A 375 10.32 -11.49 2.96
N HIS A 376 9.00 -11.40 3.07
CA HIS A 376 8.25 -11.77 4.28
C HIS A 376 6.99 -12.57 3.97
N ARG A 377 7.08 -13.54 3.06
CA ARG A 377 5.96 -14.41 2.66
C ARG A 377 5.20 -15.03 3.85
N SER A 378 5.90 -15.36 4.93
CA SER A 378 5.30 -15.92 6.16
C SER A 378 4.90 -14.88 7.22
N LYS A 379 5.29 -13.61 7.06
CA LYS A 379 5.12 -12.52 8.04
C LYS A 379 4.44 -11.29 7.42
N ILE A 380 3.27 -11.52 6.83
CA ILE A 380 2.48 -10.48 6.12
C ILE A 380 2.10 -9.33 7.07
N ASP A 381 1.74 -9.64 8.31
CA ASP A 381 1.47 -8.68 9.37
C ASP A 381 2.68 -7.78 9.66
N LEU A 382 3.88 -8.34 9.76
CA LEU A 382 5.10 -7.55 9.94
C LEU A 382 5.37 -6.66 8.73
N ALA A 383 5.21 -7.17 7.51
CA ALA A 383 5.33 -6.39 6.29
C ALA A 383 4.33 -5.22 6.27
N PHE A 384 3.10 -5.46 6.72
CA PHE A 384 2.06 -4.44 6.81
C PHE A 384 2.41 -3.35 7.81
N TYR A 385 2.68 -3.69 9.08
CA TYR A 385 2.99 -2.68 10.10
C TYR A 385 4.24 -1.89 9.76
N SER A 386 5.28 -2.56 9.27
CA SER A 386 6.53 -1.89 8.90
C SER A 386 6.42 -0.97 7.68
N SER A 387 5.35 -1.09 6.88
CA SER A 387 5.09 -0.21 5.74
C SER A 387 4.12 0.91 6.10
N PHE A 388 3.02 0.57 6.79
CA PHE A 388 1.95 1.51 7.11
C PHE A 388 2.24 2.37 8.35
N CYS A 389 3.02 1.87 9.33
CA CYS A 389 3.29 2.59 10.59
C CYS A 389 4.57 3.43 10.56
N THR A 390 5.01 3.85 9.36
CA THR A 390 6.21 4.70 9.18
C THR A 390 5.88 6.18 9.00
N GLY A 391 4.62 6.52 8.70
CA GLY A 391 4.15 7.88 8.49
C GLY A 391 2.77 8.12 9.08
N ALA A 392 2.59 9.28 9.71
CA ALA A 392 1.37 9.60 10.47
C ALA A 392 0.16 9.93 9.58
N MET A 393 0.34 10.65 8.48
CA MET A 393 -0.76 11.37 7.84
C MET A 393 -1.87 10.48 7.26
N PRO A 394 -1.62 9.44 6.45
CA PRO A 394 -2.70 8.77 5.74
C PRO A 394 -3.65 8.04 6.70
N LEU A 395 -3.09 7.39 7.73
CA LEU A 395 -3.83 6.58 8.72
C LEU A 395 -4.69 7.41 9.69
N THR A 396 -4.62 8.74 9.66
CA THR A 396 -5.52 9.60 10.46
C THR A 396 -6.93 9.64 9.92
N THR A 397 -7.07 9.77 8.60
CA THR A 397 -8.35 9.94 7.91
C THR A 397 -8.83 8.65 7.28
N SER A 398 -7.90 7.75 6.97
CA SER A 398 -8.18 6.58 6.15
C SER A 398 -7.57 5.33 6.78
N PRO A 399 -8.15 4.77 7.85
CA PRO A 399 -7.57 3.58 8.47
C PRO A 399 -7.42 2.43 7.48
N ALA A 400 -6.32 1.70 7.60
CA ALA A 400 -6.04 0.56 6.73
C ALA A 400 -6.56 -0.72 7.40
N VAL A 401 -7.30 -1.53 6.64
CA VAL A 401 -7.85 -2.82 7.09
C VAL A 401 -7.06 -3.92 6.40
N LEU A 402 -6.43 -4.79 7.20
CA LEU A 402 -5.76 -5.98 6.74
C LEU A 402 -6.53 -7.21 7.22
N MET A 403 -7.02 -8.00 6.28
CA MET A 403 -7.61 -9.31 6.51
C MET A 403 -6.55 -10.37 6.21
N LEU A 404 -6.21 -11.19 7.20
CA LEU A 404 -5.19 -12.25 7.09
C LEU A 404 -5.80 -13.62 7.35
N ARG A 405 -5.41 -14.58 6.51
CA ARG A 405 -5.72 -15.98 6.74
C ARG A 405 -4.69 -16.60 7.66
N ARG A 406 -5.14 -17.25 8.71
CA ARG A 406 -4.31 -18.04 9.63
C ARG A 406 -4.92 -19.43 9.75
N GLY A 407 -4.53 -20.32 8.84
CA GLY A 407 -5.15 -21.64 8.71
C GLY A 407 -6.60 -21.53 8.23
N LYS A 408 -7.55 -22.01 9.05
CA LYS A 408 -8.99 -21.94 8.76
C LYS A 408 -9.59 -20.58 9.17
N ASP A 409 -8.92 -19.85 10.05
CA ASP A 409 -9.42 -18.59 10.59
C ASP A 409 -9.03 -17.42 9.69
N ILE A 410 -9.88 -16.38 9.73
CA ILE A 410 -9.63 -15.09 9.09
C ILE A 410 -9.62 -14.05 10.18
N ILE A 411 -8.51 -13.33 10.30
CA ILE A 411 -8.33 -12.25 11.25
C ILE A 411 -8.34 -10.94 10.47
N ALA A 412 -9.32 -10.10 10.72
CA ALA A 412 -9.39 -8.76 10.16
C ALA A 412 -8.94 -7.76 11.24
N THR A 413 -7.91 -6.98 10.93
CA THR A 413 -7.34 -5.96 11.81
C THR A 413 -7.34 -4.63 11.10
N GLU A 414 -7.84 -3.61 11.77
CA GLU A 414 -7.74 -2.23 11.31
C GLU A 414 -6.60 -1.53 12.05
N THR A 415 -5.82 -0.75 11.32
CA THR A 415 -4.74 0.08 11.86
C THR A 415 -5.05 1.54 11.67
N ARG A 416 -4.84 2.31 12.73
CA ARG A 416 -5.13 3.74 12.79
C ARG A 416 -3.93 4.49 13.36
N TYR A 417 -3.79 5.76 12.98
CA TYR A 417 -2.89 6.68 13.65
C TYR A 417 -3.68 7.54 14.64
N SER A 418 -3.13 7.71 15.84
CA SER A 418 -3.70 8.57 16.86
C SER A 418 -3.22 10.01 16.70
N ASP A 419 -4.08 10.84 16.12
CA ASP A 419 -3.90 12.28 16.17
C ASP A 419 -4.41 12.82 17.50
N HIS A 420 -3.49 13.24 18.37
CA HIS A 420 -3.82 13.78 19.70
C HIS A 420 -4.69 15.04 19.68
N LEU A 421 -4.78 15.75 18.54
CA LEU A 421 -5.58 16.96 18.40
C LEU A 421 -6.96 16.70 17.79
N ARG A 422 -7.10 15.62 17.01
CA ARG A 422 -8.31 15.38 16.21
C ARG A 422 -8.94 14.02 16.43
N ARG A 423 -8.16 12.95 16.55
CA ARG A 423 -8.64 11.56 16.57
C ARG A 423 -7.79 10.74 17.51
N VAL A 424 -8.06 10.88 18.81
CA VAL A 424 -7.34 10.10 19.82
C VAL A 424 -7.60 8.61 19.57
N TRP A 425 -6.53 7.82 19.61
CA TRP A 425 -6.55 6.40 19.28
C TRP A 425 -7.10 6.08 17.88
N GLY A 426 -7.10 7.08 16.98
CA GLY A 426 -7.68 6.98 15.65
C GLY A 426 -9.20 6.93 15.61
N LEU A 427 -9.88 7.10 16.75
CA LEU A 427 -11.33 7.11 16.84
C LEU A 427 -11.86 8.53 16.58
N ARG A 428 -13.05 8.62 15.95
CA ARG A 428 -13.71 9.91 15.73
C ARG A 428 -14.14 10.47 17.10
N PRO A 429 -13.88 11.75 17.39
CA PRO A 429 -14.42 12.37 18.60
C PRO A 429 -15.94 12.29 18.63
N PRO A 430 -16.54 12.14 19.82
CA PRO A 430 -17.98 12.23 19.97
C PRO A 430 -18.40 13.69 19.80
N THR A 431 -19.68 13.90 19.56
CA THR A 431 -20.26 15.23 19.57
C THR A 431 -20.64 15.68 20.98
N CYS A 432 -20.71 16.99 21.19
CA CYS A 432 -21.03 17.57 22.49
C CYS A 432 -22.50 17.28 22.87
N PRO A 433 -22.77 16.64 24.02
CA PRO A 433 -24.15 16.35 24.45
C PRO A 433 -24.90 17.58 24.97
N LYS A 434 -24.21 18.72 25.20
CA LYS A 434 -24.80 19.95 25.75
C LYS A 434 -25.10 21.02 24.71
N CYS A 435 -24.53 20.93 23.51
CA CYS A 435 -24.78 21.90 22.45
C CYS A 435 -26.07 21.53 21.71
N GLU A 436 -26.92 22.51 21.41
CA GLU A 436 -28.12 22.29 20.61
C GLU A 436 -27.77 21.62 19.28
N GLY A 437 -28.50 20.56 18.93
CA GLY A 437 -28.29 19.77 17.71
C GLY A 437 -27.12 18.79 17.74
N GLY A 438 -26.25 18.81 18.76
CA GLY A 438 -25.19 17.80 18.91
C GLY A 438 -24.23 17.73 17.72
N PHE A 439 -23.95 18.85 17.05
CA PHE A 439 -23.07 18.89 15.87
C PHE A 439 -21.61 19.27 16.18
N THR A 440 -21.34 19.79 17.39
CA THR A 440 -19.99 20.22 17.76
C THR A 440 -19.13 19.03 18.18
N GLU A 441 -18.16 18.64 17.35
CA GLU A 441 -17.16 17.63 17.73
C GLU A 441 -16.32 18.11 18.92
N LEU A 442 -16.13 17.23 19.89
CA LEU A 442 -15.31 17.54 21.06
C LEU A 442 -13.81 17.47 20.73
N LYS A 443 -13.02 18.39 21.30
CA LYS A 443 -11.56 18.38 21.15
C LYS A 443 -10.92 17.44 22.17
N PRO A 444 -10.14 16.44 21.74
CA PRO A 444 -9.41 15.57 22.66
C PRO A 444 -8.25 16.31 23.34
N THR A 445 -7.88 15.83 24.52
CA THR A 445 -6.69 16.19 25.27
C THR A 445 -6.13 14.90 25.85
N VAL A 446 -4.97 14.48 25.35
CA VAL A 446 -4.33 13.23 25.76
C VAL A 446 -3.57 13.37 27.08
N GLY A 447 -3.47 12.29 27.83
CA GLY A 447 -2.67 12.18 29.05
C GLY A 447 -1.95 10.83 29.14
N GLY A 448 -0.81 10.83 29.82
CA GLY A 448 0.06 9.65 29.98
C GLY A 448 0.86 9.28 28.73
N GLN A 449 1.84 8.39 28.91
CA GLN A 449 2.64 7.88 27.79
C GLN A 449 1.79 7.05 26.82
N GLY A 450 2.04 7.17 25.51
CA GLY A 450 1.34 6.41 24.47
C GLY A 450 -0.17 6.66 24.42
N HIS A 451 -0.61 7.86 24.82
CA HIS A 451 -2.02 8.25 24.93
C HIS A 451 -2.83 7.28 25.79
N ALA A 452 -2.34 6.86 26.97
CA ALA A 452 -3.08 5.94 27.82
C ALA A 452 -4.46 6.49 28.27
N PHE A 453 -4.61 7.81 28.33
CA PHE A 453 -5.85 8.49 28.73
C PHE A 453 -6.21 9.62 27.77
N CYS A 454 -7.51 9.96 27.70
CA CYS A 454 -8.00 11.12 26.97
C CYS A 454 -9.16 11.79 27.70
N MET A 455 -9.20 13.11 27.68
CA MET A 455 -10.35 13.92 28.06
C MET A 455 -10.85 14.69 26.82
N PHE A 456 -12.15 14.94 26.73
CA PHE A 456 -12.75 15.72 25.64
C PHE A 456 -13.30 17.04 26.17
N LYS A 457 -13.09 18.12 25.42
CA LYS A 457 -13.59 19.46 25.75
C LYS A 457 -14.43 20.01 24.61
N CYS A 458 -15.58 20.59 24.92
CA CYS A 458 -16.34 21.30 23.92
C CYS A 458 -15.66 22.64 23.61
N PRO A 459 -15.47 23.00 22.31
CA PRO A 459 -14.93 24.31 21.95
C PRO A 459 -15.95 25.45 22.10
N VAL A 460 -17.24 25.14 22.26
CA VAL A 460 -18.34 26.14 22.26
C VAL A 460 -18.92 26.36 23.66
N CYS A 461 -19.18 25.28 24.42
CA CYS A 461 -19.78 25.37 25.76
C CYS A 461 -18.80 24.90 26.86
N PRO A 462 -19.11 25.11 28.15
CA PRO A 462 -18.26 24.68 29.25
C PRO A 462 -18.13 23.16 29.45
N PHE A 463 -18.72 22.32 28.60
CA PHE A 463 -18.66 20.87 28.73
C PHE A 463 -17.21 20.36 28.67
N ARG A 464 -16.86 19.51 29.64
CA ARG A 464 -15.62 18.75 29.70
C ARG A 464 -15.94 17.35 30.20
N SER A 465 -15.38 16.33 29.56
CA SER A 465 -15.52 14.95 30.04
C SER A 465 -14.54 14.68 31.19
N ALA A 466 -14.79 13.62 31.95
CA ALA A 466 -13.75 12.99 32.75
C ALA A 466 -12.66 12.39 31.84
N TYR A 467 -11.49 12.08 32.42
CA TYR A 467 -10.47 11.30 31.72
C TYR A 467 -10.96 9.87 31.50
N MET A 468 -10.93 9.43 30.25
CA MET A 468 -11.22 8.07 29.81
C MET A 468 -9.91 7.32 29.56
N LYS A 469 -9.90 6.03 29.89
CA LYS A 469 -8.81 5.12 29.54
C LYS A 469 -8.91 4.71 28.07
N ARG A 470 -7.78 4.36 27.46
CA ARG A 470 -7.78 3.70 26.15
C ARG A 470 -8.54 2.36 26.26
N PRO A 471 -9.42 2.02 25.29
CA PRO A 471 -10.09 0.72 25.27
C PRO A 471 -9.08 -0.43 25.27
N GLN A 472 -9.40 -1.50 25.99
CA GLN A 472 -8.51 -2.67 26.13
C GLN A 472 -8.36 -3.46 24.81
N TRP A 473 -9.36 -3.39 23.92
CA TRP A 473 -9.30 -4.02 22.60
C TRP A 473 -8.39 -3.28 21.60
N GLN A 474 -7.91 -2.08 21.94
CA GLN A 474 -6.90 -1.38 21.14
C GLN A 474 -5.49 -1.71 21.63
N THR A 475 -4.71 -2.30 20.74
CA THR A 475 -3.31 -2.61 20.99
C THR A 475 -2.41 -1.63 20.23
N PRO A 476 -1.30 -1.14 20.81
CA PRO A 476 -0.30 -0.39 20.05
C PRO A 476 0.23 -1.25 18.90
N ALA A 477 0.37 -0.66 17.71
CA ALA A 477 0.94 -1.33 16.54
C ALA A 477 2.45 -1.46 16.74
N SER A 478 2.89 -2.56 17.36
CA SER A 478 4.31 -2.86 17.61
C SER A 478 5.08 -1.70 18.30
N SER A 479 6.31 -1.41 17.87
CA SER A 479 7.22 -0.41 18.45
C SER A 479 6.82 1.04 18.18
N HIS A 480 5.59 1.32 17.73
CA HIS A 480 5.15 2.65 17.34
C HIS A 480 4.05 3.19 18.26
N SER A 481 4.44 4.09 19.16
CA SER A 481 3.64 4.56 20.31
C SER A 481 2.32 5.29 19.97
N TYR A 482 2.09 5.61 18.70
CA TYR A 482 0.93 6.40 18.23
C TYR A 482 0.08 5.67 17.19
N PHE A 483 0.45 4.45 16.84
CA PHE A 483 -0.32 3.62 15.92
C PHE A 483 -1.06 2.58 16.75
N PHE A 484 -2.33 2.39 16.46
CA PHE A 484 -3.19 1.46 17.19
C PHE A 484 -3.84 0.49 16.22
N THR A 485 -3.97 -0.74 16.67
CA THR A 485 -4.67 -1.81 15.96
C THR A 485 -5.89 -2.24 16.77
N ASN A 486 -6.94 -2.63 16.06
CA ASN A 486 -8.14 -3.19 16.65
C ASN A 486 -8.74 -4.27 15.76
N PRO A 487 -9.56 -5.18 16.32
CA PRO A 487 -10.40 -6.07 15.53
C PRO A 487 -11.27 -5.27 14.55
N PHE A 488 -11.53 -5.83 13.37
CA PHE A 488 -12.41 -5.24 12.38
C PHE A 488 -13.50 -6.24 11.91
N PRO A 489 -14.77 -5.81 11.80
CA PRO A 489 -15.31 -4.56 12.35
C PRO A 489 -15.24 -4.59 13.89
N LEU A 490 -15.36 -3.42 14.51
CA LEU A 490 -15.60 -3.34 15.94
C LEU A 490 -16.99 -3.92 16.27
N SER A 491 -17.14 -4.50 17.46
CA SER A 491 -18.48 -4.87 17.94
C SER A 491 -19.36 -3.62 18.09
N PRO A 492 -20.70 -3.75 18.03
CA PRO A 492 -21.59 -2.61 18.28
C PRO A 492 -21.28 -1.89 19.59
N ASP A 493 -20.93 -2.65 20.63
CA ASP A 493 -20.55 -2.11 21.94
C ASP A 493 -19.23 -1.33 21.91
N ASP A 494 -18.23 -1.86 21.23
CA ASP A 494 -16.91 -1.24 21.11
C ASP A 494 -16.94 0.03 20.24
N SER A 495 -17.78 0.03 19.19
CA SER A 495 -17.98 1.21 18.34
C SER A 495 -18.54 2.42 19.11
N LEU A 496 -19.30 2.16 20.18
CA LEU A 496 -19.92 3.17 21.05
C LEU A 496 -19.08 3.49 22.28
N TYR A 497 -17.86 2.94 22.40
CA TYR A 497 -17.03 3.05 23.59
C TYR A 497 -16.88 4.50 24.08
N ILE A 498 -16.51 5.43 23.20
CA ILE A 498 -16.29 6.82 23.59
C ILE A 498 -17.60 7.45 24.07
N SER A 499 -18.69 7.31 23.31
CA SER A 499 -19.98 7.89 23.67
C SER A 499 -20.53 7.35 24.99
N ARG A 500 -20.36 6.06 25.27
CA ARG A 500 -20.80 5.42 26.53
C ARG A 500 -19.99 5.87 27.75
N ASN A 501 -18.69 6.08 27.57
CA ASN A 501 -17.80 6.48 28.65
C ASN A 501 -17.67 8.00 28.79
N LEU A 502 -18.40 8.77 27.98
CA LEU A 502 -18.40 10.24 28.00
C LEU A 502 -19.17 10.79 29.21
N GLN A 503 -18.56 10.69 30.38
CA GLN A 503 -19.10 11.26 31.62
C GLN A 503 -18.62 12.70 31.80
N PRO A 504 -19.48 13.64 32.23
CA PRO A 504 -19.03 14.98 32.60
C PRO A 504 -17.95 14.89 33.69
N ALA A 505 -16.94 15.76 33.62
CA ALA A 505 -16.03 15.92 34.74
C ALA A 505 -16.84 16.40 35.96
N THR A 506 -16.95 15.56 36.99
CA THR A 506 -17.40 16.02 38.29
C THR A 506 -16.36 17.01 38.81
N SER A 507 -16.78 18.02 39.57
CA SER A 507 -15.96 19.15 40.04
C SER A 507 -14.76 18.77 40.92
N VAL A 508 -14.48 17.47 41.10
CA VAL A 508 -13.37 16.92 41.86
C VAL A 508 -12.60 15.98 40.93
N ALA A 509 -11.48 16.45 40.37
CA ALA A 509 -10.61 15.60 39.58
C ALA A 509 -10.12 14.44 40.48
N PRO A 510 -10.26 13.17 40.06
CA PRO A 510 -9.61 12.09 40.78
C PRO A 510 -8.11 12.36 40.75
N VAL A 511 -7.50 12.49 41.93
CA VAL A 511 -6.04 12.53 42.07
C VAL A 511 -5.54 11.17 41.59
N VAL A 512 -5.04 11.12 40.34
CA VAL A 512 -4.41 9.92 39.80
C VAL A 512 -3.05 9.80 40.51
N PRO A 513 -2.84 8.79 41.38
CA PRO A 513 -1.57 8.65 42.08
C PRO A 513 -0.45 8.45 41.04
N GLY A 514 0.54 9.33 41.04
CA GLY A 514 1.68 9.28 40.12
C GLY A 514 1.53 10.10 38.82
N TYR A 515 0.42 10.82 38.61
CA TYR A 515 0.29 11.77 37.49
C TYR A 515 0.14 13.20 38.03
N ALA A 516 1.26 13.92 38.15
CA ALA A 516 1.21 15.38 38.18
C ALA A 516 0.86 15.84 36.75
N PRO A 517 -0.27 16.52 36.51
CA PRO A 517 -0.52 17.09 35.21
C PRO A 517 0.69 17.97 34.83
N PRO A 518 1.20 17.89 33.59
CA PRO A 518 2.26 18.79 33.17
C PRO A 518 1.75 20.20 33.39
N ASN A 519 2.43 20.95 34.28
CA ASN A 519 2.17 22.37 34.43
C ASN A 519 2.27 22.95 33.02
N PRO A 520 1.23 23.64 32.51
CA PRO A 520 1.34 24.30 31.23
C PRO A 520 2.55 25.22 31.34
N ALA A 521 3.59 24.93 30.55
CA ALA A 521 4.78 25.77 30.50
C ALA A 521 4.28 27.21 30.29
N PRO A 522 4.70 28.17 31.13
CA PRO A 522 4.23 29.54 31.00
C PRO A 522 4.51 29.98 29.57
N SER A 523 3.44 30.31 28.85
CA SER A 523 3.55 30.87 27.51
C SER A 523 4.49 32.05 27.61
N ALA A 524 5.61 31.99 26.90
CA ALA A 524 6.56 33.09 26.82
C ALA A 524 5.84 34.28 26.18
N GLY A 525 5.25 35.12 27.01
CA GLY A 525 4.63 36.36 26.61
C GLY A 525 5.71 37.24 26.00
N HIS A 526 5.69 37.40 24.68
CA HIS A 526 6.41 38.45 23.98
C HIS A 526 5.89 39.81 24.49
N LYS A 527 6.54 40.34 25.53
CA LYS A 527 6.43 41.75 25.89
C LYS A 527 7.06 42.57 24.75
N LYS A 528 6.23 43.13 23.88
CA LYS A 528 6.60 44.24 22.99
C LYS A 528 7.07 45.41 23.87
N LYS A 529 8.38 45.68 23.88
CA LYS A 529 8.92 46.98 24.32
C LYS A 529 8.42 48.04 23.35
N LYS A 530 7.50 48.91 23.80
CA LYS A 530 7.25 50.20 23.14
C LYS A 530 8.44 51.11 23.47
N GLY A 531 9.29 51.35 22.48
CA GLY A 531 10.21 52.49 22.48
C GLY A 531 9.40 53.76 22.19
N ARG A 532 9.52 54.76 23.06
CA ARG A 532 9.15 56.15 22.77
C ARG A 532 10.31 56.76 21.99
N ALA A 533 9.99 57.39 20.85
CA ALA A 533 10.74 58.51 20.31
C ALA A 533 10.09 59.79 20.82
#